data_AF-F4PCB2-F1
#
_entry.id   AF-F4PCB2-F1
#
_cell.length_a   1.000
_cell.length_b   1.000
_cell.length_c   1.000
_cell.angle_alpha   90.00
_cell.angle_beta   90.00
_cell.angle_gamma   90.00
#
_symmetry.space_group_name_H-M   'P 1'
#
loop_
_entity.id
_entity.type
_entity.pdbx_description
1 polymer ?
#
loop_
_entity_poly.entity_id
_entity_poly.type
_entity_poly.pdbx_seq_one_letter_code
_entity_poly.pdbx_strand_id
1 'polypeptide(L)' 'EDSDNSLLFCICRKPYDENKFYIQCDECDDWFHGSCIKISEAESDAIDKWYCATCVARTG' A
#
# COMPACT_ATOMS: atom_id res chain seq x y z
N GLU A 1 28.93 -0.73 -4.14
CA GLU A 1 28.33 -2.05 -4.42
C GLU A 1 26.85 -1.87 -4.15
N ASP A 2 26.15 -1.34 -5.16
CA ASP A 2 24.82 -0.75 -5.04
C ASP A 2 23.85 -1.65 -5.78
N SER A 3 23.60 -2.83 -5.22
CA SER A 3 22.90 -3.93 -5.92
C SER A 3 21.52 -4.25 -5.38
N ASP A 4 20.89 -3.36 -4.61
CA ASP A 4 19.53 -3.61 -4.13
C ASP A 4 18.64 -2.38 -4.37
N ASN A 5 18.34 -2.11 -5.65
CA ASN A 5 17.24 -1.24 -6.04
C ASN A 5 15.89 -1.97 -5.84
N SER A 6 15.71 -2.59 -4.67
CA SER A 6 14.42 -3.11 -4.28
C SER A 6 13.54 -1.92 -3.99
N LEU A 7 12.64 -1.59 -4.93
CA LEU A 7 11.62 -0.58 -4.73
C LEU A 7 10.92 -0.90 -3.41
N LEU A 8 11.05 0.01 -2.44
CA LEU A 8 10.45 -0.13 -1.13
C LEU A 8 9.05 0.46 -1.18
N PHE A 9 8.07 -0.35 -0.84
CA PHE A 9 6.66 0.01 -0.84
C PHE A 9 6.12 0.07 0.58
N CYS A 10 4.88 0.55 0.70
CA CYS A 10 4.11 0.60 1.92
C CYS A 10 4.74 1.50 3.01
N ILE A 11 3.97 1.76 4.07
CA ILE A 11 4.46 2.48 5.25
C ILE A 11 5.59 1.74 5.98
N CYS A 12 5.71 0.42 5.77
CA CYS A 12 6.75 -0.39 6.40
C CYS A 12 8.09 -0.38 5.64
N ARG A 13 8.16 0.29 4.48
CA ARG A 13 9.35 0.41 3.62
C ARG A 13 10.04 -0.93 3.40
N LYS A 14 9.27 -1.89 2.90
CA LYS A 14 9.75 -3.24 2.57
C LYS A 14 9.73 -3.46 1.05
N PRO A 15 10.61 -4.34 0.53
CA PRO A 15 10.57 -4.75 -0.86
C PRO A 15 9.23 -5.42 -1.21
N TYR A 16 8.95 -5.48 -2.51
CA TYR A 16 7.83 -6.28 -3.01
C TYR A 16 7.98 -7.76 -2.61
N ASP A 17 6.85 -8.35 -2.23
CA ASP A 17 6.72 -9.74 -1.80
C ASP A 17 5.43 -10.29 -2.43
N GLU A 18 5.57 -11.24 -3.35
CA GLU A 18 4.47 -11.84 -4.11
C GLU A 18 3.45 -12.60 -3.25
N ASN A 19 3.81 -12.99 -2.03
CA ASN A 19 2.92 -13.75 -1.13
C ASN A 19 1.99 -12.84 -0.33
N LYS A 20 2.09 -11.52 -0.51
CA LYS A 20 1.28 -10.55 0.22
C LYS A 20 0.27 -9.89 -0.70
N PHE A 21 -0.88 -9.59 -0.13
CA PHE A 21 -1.85 -8.72 -0.76
C PHE A 21 -1.47 -7.25 -0.59
N TYR A 22 -1.68 -6.47 -1.65
CA TYR A 22 -1.46 -5.04 -1.69
C TYR A 22 -2.68 -4.32 -2.24
N ILE A 23 -2.96 -3.15 -1.70
CA ILE A 23 -3.92 -2.20 -2.24
C ILE A 23 -3.17 -0.95 -2.69
N GLN A 24 -3.57 -0.40 -3.84
CA GLN A 24 -3.03 0.85 -4.37
C GLN A 24 -3.85 2.03 -3.85
N CYS A 25 -3.18 3.12 -3.50
CA CYS A 25 -3.85 4.38 -3.15
C CYS A 25 -4.21 5.17 -4.41
N ASP A 26 -5.48 5.54 -4.59
CA ASP A 26 -5.98 6.32 -5.74
C ASP A 26 -5.44 7.76 -5.83
N GLU A 27 -4.83 8.28 -4.76
CA GLU A 27 -4.31 9.66 -4.71
C GLU A 27 -2.80 9.76 -4.94
N CYS A 28 -2.02 8.77 -4.48
CA CYS A 28 -0.56 8.84 -4.54
C CYS A 28 0.08 7.70 -5.34
N ASP A 29 -0.73 6.79 -5.91
CA ASP A 29 -0.31 5.63 -6.69
C ASP A 29 0.67 4.68 -5.98
N ASP A 30 0.78 4.79 -4.65
CA ASP A 30 1.66 3.96 -3.82
C ASP A 30 0.93 2.70 -3.35
N TRP A 31 1.70 1.65 -3.07
CA TRP A 31 1.20 0.31 -2.76
C TRP A 31 1.38 -0.02 -1.29
N PHE A 32 0.32 -0.54 -0.66
CA PHE A 32 0.30 -0.80 0.77
C PHE A 32 -0.11 -2.24 1.05
N HIS A 33 0.62 -2.91 1.94
CA HIS A 33 0.20 -4.23 2.43
C HIS A 33 -1.13 -4.10 3.15
N GLY A 34 -2.13 -4.90 2.78
CA GLY A 34 -3.42 -4.93 3.48
C GLY A 34 -3.24 -5.14 4.99
N SER A 35 -2.30 -6.00 5.39
CA SER A 35 -1.96 -6.22 6.80
C SER A 35 -1.39 -4.98 7.53
N CYS A 36 -0.65 -4.11 6.85
CA CYS A 36 -0.10 -2.89 7.44
C CYS A 36 -1.18 -1.82 7.69
N ILE A 37 -2.22 -1.81 6.86
CA ILE A 37 -3.33 -0.85 6.95
C ILE A 37 -4.62 -1.47 7.53
N LYS A 38 -4.56 -2.74 7.95
CA LYS A 38 -5.67 -3.53 8.49
C LYS A 38 -6.87 -3.67 7.52
N ILE A 39 -6.58 -3.92 6.25
CA ILE A 39 -7.56 -4.25 5.22
C ILE A 39 -7.30 -5.68 4.74
N SER A 40 -8.34 -6.49 4.73
CA SER A 40 -8.32 -7.82 4.13
C SER A 40 -8.62 -7.77 2.62
N GLU A 41 -8.22 -8.80 1.88
CA GLU A 41 -8.55 -8.93 0.45
C GLU A 41 -10.05 -8.80 0.19
N ALA A 42 -10.88 -9.46 1.01
CA ALA A 42 -12.34 -9.39 0.90
C ALA A 42 -12.91 -7.99 1.14
N GLU A 43 -12.29 -7.19 2.02
CA GLU A 43 -12.67 -5.79 2.18
C GLU A 43 -12.23 -4.96 0.97
N SER A 44 -11.03 -5.21 0.45
CA SER A 44 -10.54 -4.53 -0.76
C SER A 44 -11.42 -4.77 -1.97
N ASP A 45 -11.97 -5.98 -2.14
CA ASP A 45 -12.87 -6.31 -3.25
C ASP A 45 -14.16 -5.46 -3.23
N ALA A 46 -14.56 -4.97 -2.05
CA ALA A 46 -15.72 -4.09 -1.88
C ALA A 46 -15.37 -2.60 -1.98
N ILE A 47 -14.09 -2.25 -2.05
CA ILE A 47 -13.61 -0.86 -2.09
C ILE A 47 -13.34 -0.46 -3.54
N ASP A 48 -14.15 0.48 -4.07
CA ASP A 48 -13.95 1.05 -5.41
C ASP A 48 -12.75 2.00 -5.46
N LYS A 49 -12.56 2.81 -4.40
CA LYS A 49 -11.45 3.74 -4.25
C LYS A 49 -10.91 3.73 -2.83
N TRP A 50 -9.61 3.59 -2.70
CA TRP A 50 -8.94 3.59 -1.41
C TRP A 50 -7.90 4.69 -1.30
N TYR A 51 -7.88 5.36 -0.15
CA TYR A 51 -6.93 6.42 0.14
C TYR A 51 -6.12 6.06 1.38
N CYS A 52 -4.79 6.15 1.26
CA CYS A 52 -3.90 5.89 2.40
C CYS A 52 -4.06 6.95 3.49
N ALA A 53 -3.69 6.61 4.74
CA ALA A 53 -3.84 7.52 5.88
C ALA A 53 -3.17 8.88 5.66
N THR A 54 -2.05 8.93 4.94
CA THR A 54 -1.36 10.18 4.58
C THR A 54 -2.20 11.03 3.64
N CYS A 55 -2.82 10.42 2.62
CA CYS A 55 -3.67 11.14 1.67
C CYS A 55 -4.96 11.62 2.32
N VAL A 56 -5.57 10.81 3.18
CA VAL A 56 -6.75 11.20 3.99
C VAL A 56 -6.41 12.36 4.94
N ALA A 57 -5.22 12.36 5.55
CA ALA A 57 -4.79 13.43 6.42
C ALA A 57 -4.49 14.75 5.67
N ARG A 58 -4.13 14.69 4.38
CA ARG A 58 -3.89 15.88 3.54
C ARG A 58 -5.16 16.61 3.11
N THR A 59 -6.30 15.91 3.10
CA THR A 59 -7.61 16.45 2.72
C THR A 59 -8.45 16.93 3.91
N GLY A 60 -7.90 16.89 5.12
CA GLY A 60 -8.53 17.38 6.37
C GLY A 60 -8.13 18.79 6.75
#